data_AF-A0A8S7I4S3-F1
#
_entry.id   AF-A0A8S7I4S3-F1
#
_cell.length_a   1.000
_cell.length_b   1.000
_cell.length_c   1.000
_cell.angle_alpha   90.00
_cell.angle_beta   90.00
_cell.angle_gamma   90.00
#
_symmetry.space_group_name_H-M   'P 1'
#
loop_
_entity.id
_entity.type
_entity.pdbx_description
1 polymer ?
#
loop_
_entity_poly.entity_id
_entity_poly.type
_entity_poly.pdbx_seq_one_letter_code
_entity_poly.pdbx_strand_id
1 'polypeptide(L)'
;MQITKALISEPGDIRRFVQQAVDHWPNLLAFHFTLYSAEGNINGQQIHAFCTSFYRQVHERITERNHTASPSSPMVLRWLREQHGGATIRCLLLLSQTSICHPRASATVEEECSQVVDLLQQTWRMISAGGQCRVEKCFRVARGDTSGQYVALKTVALSLGLPIVTAIIHRPVQRCTLITAQ
;
A
#
# COMPACT_ATOMS: atom_id res chain seq x y z
N MET A 1 5.02 3.42 14.68
CA MET A 1 4.22 3.30 13.45
C MET A 1 2.84 3.86 13.75
N GLN A 2 2.29 4.73 12.91
CA GLN A 2 0.93 5.25 13.08
C GLN A 2 0.04 4.76 11.93
N ILE A 3 -1.13 4.21 12.26
CA ILE A 3 -2.14 3.77 11.30
C ILE A 3 -3.40 4.57 11.54
N THR A 4 -3.76 5.42 10.58
CA THR A 4 -5.02 6.18 10.61
C THR A 4 -6.02 5.47 9.72
N LYS A 5 -7.18 5.09 10.26
CA LYS A 5 -8.27 4.44 9.51
C LYS A 5 -9.46 5.40 9.39
N ALA A 6 -10.13 5.41 8.25
CA ALA A 6 -11.37 6.14 8.05
C ALA A 6 -12.36 5.31 7.23
N LEU A 7 -13.65 5.56 7.41
CA LEU A 7 -14.71 4.98 6.58
C LEU A 7 -15.13 6.04 5.55
N ILE A 8 -15.20 5.65 4.29
CA ILE A 8 -15.63 6.50 3.19
C ILE A 8 -16.83 5.84 2.51
N SER A 9 -17.98 6.51 2.55
CA SER A 9 -19.22 6.04 1.93
C SER A 9 -19.54 6.76 0.62
N GLU A 10 -18.91 7.91 0.37
CA GLU A 10 -19.22 8.75 -0.78
C GLU A 10 -18.23 8.56 -1.93
N PRO A 11 -18.72 8.35 -3.18
CA PRO A 11 -17.87 8.26 -4.37
C PRO A 11 -16.94 9.46 -4.55
N GLY A 12 -17.40 10.66 -4.18
CA GLY A 12 -16.60 11.89 -4.26
C GLY A 12 -15.35 11.84 -3.37
N ASP A 13 -15.47 11.26 -2.19
CA ASP A 13 -14.36 11.16 -1.22
C ASP A 13 -13.35 10.08 -1.60
N ILE A 14 -13.81 9.00 -2.25
CA ILE A 14 -12.92 7.99 -2.84
C ILE A 14 -12.05 8.63 -3.93
N ARG A 15 -12.67 9.42 -4.82
CA ARG A 15 -11.92 10.15 -5.87
C ARG A 15 -10.91 11.10 -5.25
N ARG A 16 -11.29 11.86 -4.22
CA ARG A 16 -10.38 12.75 -3.49
C ARG A 16 -9.22 11.99 -2.85
N PHE A 17 -9.48 10.84 -2.24
CA PHE A 17 -8.44 10.02 -1.63
C PHE A 17 -7.38 9.55 -2.64
N VAL A 18 -7.84 9.07 -3.81
CA VAL A 18 -6.93 8.67 -4.91
C VAL A 18 -6.21 9.88 -5.50
N GLN A 19 -6.90 11.00 -5.71
CA GLN A 19 -6.28 12.23 -6.21
C GLN A 19 -5.19 12.75 -5.27
N GLN A 20 -5.45 12.78 -3.96
CA GLN A 20 -4.46 13.16 -2.96
C GLN A 20 -3.21 12.27 -2.98
N ALA A 21 -3.34 11.00 -3.33
CA ALA A 21 -2.20 10.10 -3.50
C ALA A 21 -1.36 10.48 -4.74
N VAL A 22 -2.01 10.72 -5.88
CA VAL A 22 -1.34 11.16 -7.12
C VAL A 22 -0.68 12.54 -6.96
N ASP A 23 -1.35 13.46 -6.30
CA ASP A 23 -0.80 14.80 -6.03
C ASP A 23 0.39 14.71 -5.08
N HIS A 24 0.38 13.78 -4.13
CA HIS A 24 1.47 13.61 -3.18
C HIS A 24 2.70 12.95 -3.82
N TRP A 25 2.53 11.93 -4.67
CA TRP A 25 3.65 11.18 -5.25
C TRP A 25 3.82 11.45 -6.76
N PRO A 26 4.99 11.96 -7.21
CA PRO A 26 5.26 12.21 -8.63
C PRO A 26 5.07 10.97 -9.52
N ASN A 27 5.39 9.79 -9.00
CA ASN A 27 5.16 8.50 -9.64
C ASN A 27 4.48 7.57 -8.64
N LEU A 28 3.19 7.31 -8.85
CA LEU A 28 2.37 6.44 -8.03
C LEU A 28 2.34 5.02 -8.63
N LEU A 29 2.57 4.03 -7.78
CA LEU A 29 2.21 2.64 -8.02
C LEU A 29 0.91 2.32 -7.28
N ALA A 30 0.02 1.59 -7.95
CA ALA A 30 -1.17 1.06 -7.32
C ALA A 30 -1.37 -0.42 -7.64
N PHE A 31 -1.78 -1.19 -6.63
CA PHE A 31 -2.01 -2.64 -6.76
C PHE A 31 -3.44 -2.94 -6.33
N HIS A 32 -4.24 -3.43 -7.27
CA HIS A 32 -5.57 -3.99 -6.99
C HIS A 32 -5.42 -5.50 -6.79
N PHE A 33 -5.83 -5.97 -5.63
CA PHE A 33 -5.73 -7.38 -5.25
C PHE A 33 -6.92 -7.81 -4.39
N THR A 34 -7.18 -9.12 -4.37
CA THR A 34 -8.16 -9.76 -3.48
C THR A 34 -7.44 -10.69 -2.50
N LEU A 35 -7.75 -10.53 -1.22
CA LEU A 35 -7.35 -11.48 -0.19
C LEU A 35 -8.45 -12.53 -0.02
N TYR A 36 -8.04 -13.78 0.09
CA TYR A 36 -8.88 -14.95 0.32
C TYR A 36 -8.41 -15.61 1.62
N SER A 37 -9.34 -15.93 2.52
CA SER A 37 -9.05 -16.76 3.68
C SER A 37 -9.67 -18.15 3.51
N ALA A 38 -8.90 -19.17 3.87
CA ALA A 38 -9.40 -20.54 3.95
C ALA A 38 -10.08 -20.83 5.30
N GLU A 39 -9.95 -19.94 6.28
CA GLU A 39 -10.34 -20.13 7.68
C GLU A 39 -11.71 -19.48 8.00
N GLY A 40 -12.40 -18.95 6.98
CA GLY A 40 -13.68 -18.26 7.12
C GLY A 40 -13.57 -16.75 6.89
N ASN A 41 -14.39 -15.98 7.60
CA ASN A 41 -14.50 -14.54 7.34
C ASN A 41 -13.24 -13.78 7.77
N ILE A 42 -12.72 -12.94 6.87
CA ILE A 42 -11.57 -12.11 7.15
C ILE A 42 -11.96 -11.03 8.16
N ASN A 43 -11.31 -11.04 9.33
CA ASN A 43 -11.61 -10.09 10.39
C ASN A 43 -10.67 -8.87 10.41
N GLY A 44 -11.03 -7.85 11.19
CA GLY A 44 -10.26 -6.61 11.28
C GLY A 44 -8.85 -6.77 11.86
N GLN A 45 -8.61 -7.81 12.67
CA GLN A 45 -7.29 -8.11 13.25
C GLN A 45 -6.35 -8.68 12.19
N GLN A 46 -6.82 -9.63 11.38
CA GLN A 46 -6.05 -10.18 10.26
C GLN A 46 -5.66 -9.08 9.27
N ILE A 47 -6.58 -8.17 8.92
CA ILE A 47 -6.26 -7.03 8.06
C ILE A 47 -5.22 -6.10 8.70
N HIS A 48 -5.37 -5.80 10.00
CA HIS A 48 -4.41 -4.94 10.68
C HIS A 48 -3.01 -5.57 10.74
N ALA A 49 -2.94 -6.87 11.04
CA ALA A 49 -1.69 -7.64 11.04
C ALA A 49 -1.07 -7.69 9.65
N PHE A 50 -1.88 -7.92 8.61
CA PHE A 50 -1.43 -7.90 7.21
C PHE A 50 -0.83 -6.55 6.82
N CYS A 51 -1.55 -5.44 6.99
CA CYS A 51 -1.05 -4.13 6.59
C CYS A 51 0.22 -3.73 7.38
N THR A 52 0.29 -4.09 8.66
CA THR A 52 1.46 -3.85 9.53
C THR A 52 2.68 -4.67 9.10
N SER A 53 2.50 -5.97 8.89
CA SER A 53 3.56 -6.87 8.44
C SER A 53 4.05 -6.54 7.04
N PHE A 54 3.15 -6.15 6.14
CA PHE A 54 3.53 -5.69 4.81
C PHE A 54 4.36 -4.40 4.88
N TYR A 55 3.89 -3.40 5.63
CA TYR A 55 4.65 -2.15 5.82
C TYR A 55 6.05 -2.42 6.37
N ARG A 56 6.17 -3.29 7.39
CA ARG A 56 7.46 -3.66 7.98
C ARG A 56 8.40 -4.26 6.94
N GLN A 57 7.95 -5.24 6.17
CA GLN A 57 8.79 -5.91 5.18
C GLN A 57 9.21 -4.98 4.03
N VAL A 58 8.32 -4.10 3.56
CA VAL A 58 8.73 -3.10 2.56
C VAL A 58 9.77 -2.16 3.15
N HIS A 59 9.56 -1.70 4.38
CA HIS A 59 10.52 -0.80 5.05
C HIS A 59 11.88 -1.45 5.29
N GLU A 60 11.92 -2.73 5.68
CA GLU A 60 13.15 -3.53 5.82
C GLU A 60 13.88 -3.62 4.48
N ARG A 61 13.18 -3.99 3.39
CA ARG A 61 13.79 -4.03 2.03
C ARG A 61 14.37 -2.70 1.60
N ILE A 62 13.68 -1.59 1.90
CA ILE A 62 14.19 -0.24 1.61
C ILE A 62 15.45 0.05 2.41
N THR A 63 15.46 -0.32 3.70
CA THR A 63 16.57 -0.06 4.61
C THR A 63 17.80 -0.90 4.24
N GLU A 64 17.61 -2.18 3.90
CA GLU A 64 18.65 -3.08 3.39
C GLU A 64 19.23 -2.55 2.06
N ARG A 65 18.40 -2.08 1.13
CA ARG A 65 18.92 -1.52 -0.14
C ARG A 65 19.70 -0.22 0.04
N ASN A 66 19.38 0.58 1.05
CA ASN A 66 19.99 1.88 1.30
C ASN A 66 21.22 1.81 2.22
N HIS A 67 22.02 0.74 2.19
CA HIS A 67 23.19 0.47 3.06
C HIS A 67 24.25 1.59 3.21
N THR A 68 24.08 2.78 2.63
CA THR A 68 24.88 3.97 2.90
C THR A 68 24.03 5.26 2.95
N ALA A 69 23.93 5.82 4.17
CA ALA A 69 23.73 7.23 4.49
C ALA A 69 22.39 7.92 4.10
N SER A 70 21.35 7.73 4.91
CA SER A 70 20.46 8.78 5.48
C SER A 70 19.18 8.16 6.05
N PRO A 71 18.51 8.77 7.03
CA PRO A 71 17.18 8.33 7.44
C PRO A 71 16.27 8.39 6.21
N SER A 72 15.82 7.22 5.74
CA SER A 72 14.91 7.12 4.60
C SER A 72 13.70 8.02 4.85
N SER A 73 13.34 8.85 3.86
CA SER A 73 12.14 9.68 3.91
C SER A 73 10.94 8.86 4.40
N PRO A 74 10.03 9.45 5.20
CA PRO A 74 8.93 8.72 5.80
C PRO A 74 8.13 7.99 4.71
N MET A 75 8.17 6.66 4.76
CA MET A 75 7.40 5.83 3.86
C MET A 75 5.93 5.95 4.24
N VAL A 76 5.09 6.29 3.25
CA VAL A 76 3.64 6.38 3.43
C VAL A 76 3.00 5.34 2.53
N LEU A 77 2.21 4.45 3.12
CA LEU A 77 1.33 3.53 2.40
C LEU A 77 -0.12 3.95 2.59
N ARG A 78 -0.88 3.97 1.50
CA ARG A 78 -2.32 4.24 1.52
C ARG A 78 -3.08 3.01 1.03
N TRP A 79 -4.10 2.61 1.77
CA TRP A 79 -4.94 1.46 1.45
C TRP A 79 -6.39 1.91 1.30
N LEU A 80 -7.09 1.29 0.35
CA LEU A 80 -8.55 1.23 0.30
C LEU A 80 -8.94 -0.24 0.35
N ARG A 81 -10.01 -0.56 1.04
CA ARG A 81 -10.59 -1.91 1.05
C ARG A 81 -12.08 -1.86 1.26
N GLU A 82 -12.77 -2.91 0.84
CA GLU A 82 -14.18 -3.10 1.17
C GLU A 82 -14.35 -3.26 2.69
N GLN A 83 -15.48 -2.81 3.26
CA GLN A 83 -15.66 -2.80 4.72
C GLN A 83 -15.57 -4.20 5.33
N HIS A 84 -16.31 -5.16 4.78
CA HIS A 84 -16.33 -6.58 5.15
C HIS A 84 -17.44 -7.31 4.37
N GLY A 85 -17.39 -8.66 4.35
CA GLY A 85 -18.50 -9.47 3.85
C GLY A 85 -18.26 -10.97 3.67
N GLY A 86 -17.08 -11.52 3.95
CA GLY A 86 -16.89 -12.97 3.81
C GLY A 86 -15.43 -13.44 3.88
N ALA A 87 -15.18 -14.59 3.28
CA ALA A 87 -13.85 -15.17 3.10
C ALA A 87 -12.98 -14.41 2.09
N THR A 88 -13.50 -13.35 1.46
CA THR A 88 -12.80 -12.55 0.46
C THR A 88 -12.93 -11.06 0.74
N ILE A 89 -11.91 -10.30 0.39
CA ILE A 89 -11.92 -8.84 0.50
C ILE A 89 -11.07 -8.22 -0.60
N ARG A 90 -11.64 -7.28 -1.34
CA ARG A 90 -10.93 -6.54 -2.37
C ARG A 90 -10.25 -5.33 -1.76
N CYS A 91 -9.02 -5.09 -2.22
CA CYS A 91 -8.13 -4.08 -1.67
C CYS A 91 -7.41 -3.34 -2.80
N LEU A 92 -7.06 -2.09 -2.53
CA LEU A 92 -6.23 -1.25 -3.38
C LEU A 92 -5.12 -0.64 -2.52
N LEU A 93 -3.88 -0.97 -2.85
CA LEU A 93 -2.68 -0.41 -2.22
C LEU A 93 -2.13 0.70 -3.12
N LEU A 94 -1.80 1.85 -2.55
CA LEU A 94 -1.18 3.00 -3.21
C LEU A 94 0.14 3.35 -2.50
N LEU A 95 1.22 3.48 -3.27
CA LEU A 95 2.55 3.82 -2.77
C LEU A 95 3.42 4.51 -3.81
N SER A 96 4.43 5.23 -3.35
CA SER A 96 5.39 5.87 -4.24
C SER A 96 6.27 4.84 -4.94
N GLN A 97 6.43 4.98 -6.26
CA GLN A 97 7.38 4.18 -7.03
C GLN A 97 8.81 4.36 -6.50
N THR A 98 9.19 5.60 -6.14
CA THR A 98 10.54 5.91 -5.64
C THR A 98 10.84 5.31 -4.27
N SER A 99 9.82 4.87 -3.53
CA SER A 99 10.03 4.13 -2.29
C SER A 99 10.53 2.72 -2.56
N ILE A 100 10.34 2.16 -3.75
CA ILE A 100 10.67 0.77 -4.06
C ILE A 100 11.78 0.70 -5.12
N CYS A 101 11.69 1.57 -6.14
CA CYS A 101 12.69 1.69 -7.19
C CYS A 101 13.89 2.53 -6.71
N HIS A 102 15.07 1.91 -6.60
CA HIS A 102 16.31 2.65 -6.38
C HIS A 102 16.90 3.10 -7.72
N PRO A 103 17.24 4.39 -7.90
CA PRO A 103 17.90 4.87 -9.13
C PRO A 103 19.25 4.22 -9.47
N ARG A 104 19.87 3.46 -8.55
CA ARG A 104 21.15 2.76 -8.77
C ARG A 104 20.98 1.29 -9.14
N ALA A 105 19.78 0.71 -9.03
CA ALA A 105 19.54 -0.66 -9.42
C ALA A 105 19.20 -0.70 -10.92
N SER A 106 19.83 -1.60 -11.67
CA SER A 106 19.48 -1.91 -13.07
C SER A 106 18.13 -2.62 -13.22
N ALA A 107 17.41 -2.82 -12.11
CA ALA A 107 16.12 -3.48 -12.07
C ALA A 107 15.08 -2.63 -12.81
N THR A 108 14.29 -3.30 -13.66
CA THR A 108 13.20 -2.63 -14.35
C THR A 108 12.06 -2.34 -13.37
N VAL A 109 11.21 -1.35 -13.66
CA VAL A 109 10.03 -1.04 -12.85
C VAL A 109 9.09 -2.25 -12.74
N GLU A 110 9.06 -3.10 -13.76
CA GLU A 110 8.26 -4.33 -13.79
C GLU A 110 8.77 -5.36 -12.79
N GLU A 111 10.09 -5.53 -12.69
CA GLU A 111 10.72 -6.42 -11.71
C GLU A 111 10.40 -5.98 -10.28
N GLU A 112 10.50 -4.69 -9.97
CA GLU A 112 10.12 -4.16 -8.65
C GLU A 112 8.62 -4.31 -8.37
N CYS A 113 7.76 -4.19 -9.40
CA CYS A 113 6.33 -4.48 -9.24
C CYS A 113 6.11 -5.96 -8.89
N SER A 114 6.78 -6.89 -9.58
CA SER A 114 6.72 -8.33 -9.28
C SER A 114 7.16 -8.63 -7.85
N GLN A 115 8.24 -8.00 -7.38
CA GLN A 115 8.71 -8.15 -6.00
C GLN A 115 7.69 -7.67 -4.96
N VAL A 116 6.92 -6.62 -5.26
CA VAL A 116 5.83 -6.13 -4.40
C VAL A 116 4.66 -7.10 -4.42
N VAL A 117 4.32 -7.68 -5.58
CA VAL A 117 3.31 -8.72 -5.71
C VAL A 117 3.68 -9.94 -4.87
N ASP A 118 4.91 -10.43 -4.98
CA ASP A 118 5.42 -11.55 -4.19
C ASP A 118 5.35 -11.24 -2.70
N LEU A 119 5.68 -10.00 -2.31
CA LEU A 119 5.62 -9.58 -0.92
C LEU A 119 4.19 -9.52 -0.38
N LEU A 120 3.22 -9.02 -1.17
CA LEU A 120 1.80 -9.06 -0.82
C LEU A 120 1.34 -10.51 -0.58
N GLN A 121 1.72 -11.41 -1.49
CA GLN A 121 1.39 -12.83 -1.42
C GLN A 121 1.99 -13.52 -0.21
N GLN A 122 3.29 -13.32 0.02
CA GLN A 122 4.00 -13.89 1.16
C GLN A 122 3.44 -13.38 2.49
N THR A 123 3.20 -12.07 2.59
CA THR A 123 2.67 -11.46 3.82
C THR A 123 1.31 -12.05 4.16
N TRP A 124 0.40 -12.19 3.19
CA TRP A 124 -0.92 -12.73 3.49
C TRP A 124 -0.87 -14.20 3.91
N ARG A 125 -0.04 -15.03 3.26
CA ARG A 125 0.16 -16.44 3.64
C ARG A 125 0.65 -16.60 5.08
N MET A 126 1.45 -15.66 5.59
CA MET A 126 1.89 -15.68 6.99
C MET A 126 0.77 -15.34 7.98
N ILE A 127 -0.28 -14.63 7.54
CA ILE A 127 -1.36 -14.15 8.41
C ILE A 127 -2.59 -15.06 8.39
N SER A 128 -2.92 -15.67 7.24
CA SER A 128 -4.03 -16.62 7.14
C SER A 128 -3.52 -17.93 6.54
N ALA A 129 -3.58 -19.01 7.33
CA ALA A 129 -3.11 -20.31 6.87
C ALA A 129 -3.99 -20.81 5.73
N GLY A 130 -3.37 -21.23 4.62
CA GLY A 130 -4.09 -21.58 3.39
C GLY A 130 -4.73 -20.38 2.67
N GLY A 131 -4.58 -19.16 3.18
CA GLY A 131 -5.05 -17.94 2.53
C GLY A 131 -4.26 -17.62 1.26
N GLN A 132 -4.91 -16.91 0.33
CA GLN A 132 -4.32 -16.49 -0.93
C GLN A 132 -4.48 -14.99 -1.13
N CYS A 133 -3.49 -14.35 -1.73
CA CYS A 133 -3.58 -12.97 -2.20
C CYS A 133 -3.41 -12.99 -3.71
N ARG A 134 -4.46 -12.61 -4.45
CA ARG A 134 -4.42 -12.56 -5.91
C ARG A 134 -4.35 -11.10 -6.33
N VAL A 135 -3.27 -10.71 -7.00
CA VAL A 135 -3.16 -9.38 -7.60
C VAL A 135 -3.84 -9.41 -8.96
N GLU A 136 -4.87 -8.58 -9.16
CA GLU A 136 -5.58 -8.50 -10.43
C GLU A 136 -4.96 -7.49 -11.39
N LYS A 137 -4.52 -6.32 -10.88
CA LYS A 137 -3.99 -5.24 -11.71
C LYS A 137 -2.94 -4.41 -10.97
N CYS A 138 -1.94 -3.97 -11.73
CA CYS A 138 -0.95 -2.98 -11.31
C CYS A 138 -1.10 -1.73 -12.18
N PHE A 139 -1.15 -0.56 -11.56
CA PHE A 139 -1.24 0.73 -12.23
C PHE A 139 -0.01 1.56 -11.95
N ARG A 140 0.43 2.30 -12.97
CA ARG A 140 1.53 3.27 -12.90
C ARG A 140 0.97 4.61 -13.34
N VAL A 141 0.94 5.57 -12.42
CA VAL A 141 0.33 6.88 -12.66
C VAL A 141 1.34 7.96 -12.31
N ALA A 142 1.71 8.77 -13.29
CA ALA A 142 2.54 9.94 -13.06
C ALA A 142 1.68 11.13 -12.58
N ARG A 143 2.28 12.07 -11.86
CA ARG A 143 1.59 13.32 -11.52
C ARG A 143 1.26 14.10 -12.79
N GLY A 144 0.03 14.59 -12.90
CA GLY A 144 -0.47 15.26 -14.10
C GLY A 144 -0.87 14.30 -15.23
N ASP A 145 -0.80 13.00 -14.99
CA ASP A 145 -1.20 11.99 -15.95
C ASP A 145 -2.72 12.02 -16.19
N THR A 146 -3.10 12.30 -17.43
CA THR A 146 -4.48 12.19 -17.92
C THR A 146 -4.70 10.89 -18.72
N SER A 147 -3.73 9.98 -18.72
CA SER A 147 -3.80 8.72 -19.45
C SER A 147 -4.93 7.81 -18.95
N GLY A 148 -5.19 6.77 -19.75
CA GLY A 148 -6.13 5.71 -19.38
C GLY A 148 -5.78 5.00 -18.07
N GLN A 149 -4.52 5.01 -17.61
CA GLN A 149 -4.12 4.38 -16.34
C GLN A 149 -4.75 5.09 -15.14
N TYR A 150 -4.74 6.43 -15.12
CA TYR A 150 -5.35 7.19 -14.04
C TYR A 150 -6.87 7.02 -14.01
N VAL A 151 -7.51 7.01 -15.17
CA VAL A 151 -8.96 6.76 -15.28
C VAL A 151 -9.30 5.35 -14.79
N ALA A 152 -8.55 4.33 -15.24
CA ALA A 152 -8.75 2.95 -14.82
C ALA A 152 -8.56 2.75 -13.31
N LEU A 153 -7.55 3.39 -12.71
CA LEU A 153 -7.31 3.37 -11.27
C LEU A 153 -8.52 3.93 -10.50
N LYS A 154 -9.04 5.09 -10.91
CA LYS A 154 -10.25 5.67 -10.30
C LYS A 154 -11.45 4.74 -10.43
N THR A 155 -11.65 4.16 -11.61
CA THR A 155 -12.75 3.22 -11.84
C THR A 155 -12.64 2.01 -10.92
N VAL A 156 -11.44 1.44 -10.74
CA VAL A 156 -11.22 0.33 -9.82
C VAL A 156 -11.48 0.75 -8.37
N ALA A 157 -10.98 1.90 -7.93
CA ALA A 157 -11.23 2.41 -6.59
C ALA A 157 -12.73 2.59 -6.30
N LEU A 158 -13.50 3.05 -7.29
CA LEU A 158 -14.95 3.22 -7.18
C LEU A 158 -15.73 1.91 -7.28
N SER A 159 -15.13 0.87 -7.85
CA SER A 159 -15.76 -0.45 -7.95
C SER A 159 -15.65 -1.28 -6.66
N LEU A 160 -14.91 -0.80 -5.67
CA LEU A 160 -14.87 -1.42 -4.34
C LEU A 160 -16.24 -1.18 -3.67
N GLY A 161 -16.83 -2.23 -3.10
CA GLY A 161 -18.11 -2.16 -2.40
C GLY A 161 -18.13 -1.07 -1.32
N LEU A 162 -19.14 -0.20 -1.38
CA LEU A 162 -19.37 0.84 -0.38
C LEU A 162 -20.00 0.25 0.90
N PRO A 163 -19.62 0.74 2.08
CA PRO A 163 -18.59 1.75 2.32
C PRO A 163 -17.16 1.17 2.25
N ILE A 164 -16.19 2.00 1.88
CA ILE A 164 -14.77 1.63 1.81
C ILE A 164 -14.06 2.03 3.11
N VAL A 165 -13.22 1.16 3.63
CA VAL A 165 -12.29 1.50 4.71
C VAL A 165 -10.97 1.93 4.09
N THR A 166 -10.50 3.12 4.45
CA THR A 166 -9.16 3.58 4.11
C THR A 166 -8.21 3.43 5.28
N ALA A 167 -6.93 3.22 4.98
CA ALA A 167 -5.88 3.24 5.97
C ALA A 167 -4.64 3.96 5.44
N ILE A 168 -4.05 4.84 6.25
CA ILE A 168 -2.77 5.48 5.96
C ILE A 168 -1.77 5.00 7.01
N ILE A 169 -0.68 4.38 6.56
CA ILE A 169 0.38 3.84 7.41
C ILE A 169 1.65 4.62 7.14
N HIS A 170 2.24 5.17 8.19
CA HIS A 170 3.55 5.80 8.09
C HIS A 170 4.35 5.60 9.39
N ARG A 171 5.67 5.63 9.26
CA ARG A 171 6.59 5.69 10.40
C ARG A 171 7.11 7.12 10.50
N PRO A 172 6.79 7.86 11.58
CA PRO A 172 7.43 9.15 11.80
C PRO A 172 8.94 8.93 11.96
N VAL A 173 9.74 9.80 11.34
CA VAL A 173 11.19 9.83 11.60
C VAL A 173 11.36 10.20 13.06
N GLN A 174 11.88 9.28 13.88
CA GLN A 174 12.36 9.64 15.21
C GLN A 174 13.52 10.61 15.01
N ARG A 175 13.29 11.90 15.20
CA ARG A 175 14.39 12.83 15.46
C ARG A 175 14.98 12.40 16.78
N CYS A 176 16.18 11.83 16.77
CA CYS A 176 16.99 11.75 17.98
C CYS A 176 17.25 13.19 18.43
N THR A 177 16.49 13.67 19.42
CA THR A 177 16.90 14.83 20.20
C THR A 177 18.14 14.38 20.96
N LEU A 178 19.32 14.78 20.48
CA LEU A 178 20.53 14.76 21.29
C LEU A 178 20.26 15.67 22.50
N ILE A 179 19.93 15.05 23.63
CA ILE A 179 19.95 15.75 24.92
C ILE A 179 21.43 15.88 25.25
N THR A 180 22.03 17.02 24.91
CA THR A 180 23.33 17.39 25.44
C THR A 180 23.12 17.66 26.93
N ALA A 181 23.51 16.71 27.77
CA ALA A 181 23.63 16.97 29.20
C ALA A 181 24.78 17.97 29.40
N GLN A 182 24.48 19.10 30.05
CA GLN A 182 25.46 20.09 30.51
C GLN A 182 26.22 19.58 31.73
#